data_AF-A0A950F5M8-F1
#
_entry.id   AF-A0A950F5M8-F1
#
_cell.length_a   1.000
_cell.length_b   1.000
_cell.length_c   1.000
_cell.angle_alpha   90.00
_cell.angle_beta   90.00
_cell.angle_gamma   90.00
#
_symmetry.space_group_name_H-M   'P 1'
#
loop_
_entity.id
_entity.type
_entity.pdbx_description
1 polymer ?
#
loop_
_entity_poly.entity_id
_entity_poly.type
_entity_poly.pdbx_seq_one_letter_code
_entity_poly.pdbx_strand_id
1 'polypeptide(L)'
;MPSQLQELVQCWMAWGGIDEALAPTLEALDAGFGTTAEPLRPGVDPREIAAWEHRHGYRLPAGLRAWLMLSNGLYLRGPIIHPISAIGPMIIFSRIHDLMVQPESWFELGNPNVETICIDLAYRWPGGSYPVFTSGDAVSRSVPRIIARSFEEWLLDLLHHGGREHWLDSGFVDLGDPWQAHRRYTPQPGLPDRLRPFARQILPLMQARVEEREIAQVLGLTHGDVELLFRHLQHVVPDLTPS
;
A
#
# COMPACT_ATOMS: atom_id res chain seq x y z
N MET A 1 -27.05 6.28 22.10
CA MET A 1 -27.01 5.09 21.22
C MET A 1 -25.63 5.05 20.59
N PRO A 2 -24.98 3.89 20.48
CA PRO A 2 -23.69 3.80 19.79
C PRO A 2 -23.82 4.38 18.38
N SER A 3 -22.78 5.07 17.92
CA SER A 3 -22.75 5.55 16.52
C SER A 3 -22.69 4.34 15.59
N GLN A 4 -23.26 4.46 14.38
CA GLN A 4 -23.23 3.37 13.39
C GLN A 4 -21.80 2.90 13.11
N LEU A 5 -20.82 3.82 13.15
CA LEU A 5 -19.40 3.49 13.03
C LEU A 5 -18.92 2.59 14.17
N GLN A 6 -19.28 2.87 15.42
CA GLN A 6 -18.91 2.04 16.56
C GLN A 6 -19.46 0.61 16.41
N GLU A 7 -20.71 0.47 15.97
CA GLU A 7 -21.32 -0.85 15.73
C GLU A 7 -20.58 -1.63 14.63
N LEU A 8 -20.23 -0.97 13.51
CA LEU A 8 -19.48 -1.62 12.44
C LEU A 8 -18.05 -1.97 12.85
N VAL A 9 -17.38 -1.13 13.63
CA VAL A 9 -16.03 -1.43 14.16
C VAL A 9 -16.08 -2.65 15.08
N GLN A 10 -17.05 -2.73 15.99
CA GLN A 10 -17.22 -3.91 16.85
C GLN A 10 -17.51 -5.18 16.03
N CYS A 11 -18.37 -5.08 15.02
CA CYS A 11 -18.68 -6.20 14.12
C CYS A 11 -17.43 -6.64 13.34
N TRP A 12 -16.68 -5.69 12.79
CA TRP A 12 -15.44 -5.93 12.07
C TRP A 12 -14.39 -6.63 12.95
N MET A 13 -14.19 -6.13 14.19
CA MET A 13 -13.29 -6.75 15.16
C MET A 13 -13.69 -8.18 15.49
N ALA A 14 -14.99 -8.42 15.73
CA ALA A 14 -15.51 -9.75 16.00
C ALA A 14 -15.31 -10.72 14.81
N TRP A 15 -15.53 -10.26 13.58
CA TRP A 15 -15.29 -11.08 12.37
C TRP A 15 -13.80 -11.37 12.14
N GLY A 16 -12.93 -10.41 12.48
CA GLY A 16 -11.48 -10.55 12.35
C GLY A 16 -10.80 -11.31 13.49
N GLY A 17 -11.51 -11.60 14.59
CA GLY A 17 -10.91 -12.18 15.80
C GLY A 17 -9.93 -11.23 16.49
N ILE A 18 -10.18 -9.92 16.38
CA ILE A 18 -9.36 -8.87 17.02
C ILE A 18 -9.75 -8.80 18.51
N ASP A 19 -8.76 -8.69 19.39
CA ASP A 19 -8.98 -8.53 20.83
C ASP A 19 -9.82 -7.27 21.11
N GLU A 20 -10.95 -7.45 21.81
CA GLU A 20 -11.85 -6.37 22.20
C GLU A 20 -11.17 -5.31 23.07
N ALA A 21 -10.10 -5.67 23.79
CA ALA A 21 -9.31 -4.72 24.57
C ALA A 21 -8.60 -3.66 23.70
N LEU A 22 -8.46 -3.93 22.40
CA LEU A 22 -7.90 -2.99 21.42
C LEU A 22 -8.97 -2.08 20.80
N ALA A 23 -10.24 -2.16 21.21
CA ALA A 23 -11.29 -1.35 20.59
C ALA A 23 -11.03 0.15 20.79
N PRO A 24 -11.29 1.00 19.77
CA PRO A 24 -11.27 2.45 19.94
C PRO A 24 -12.38 2.90 20.88
N THR A 25 -12.09 3.92 21.69
CA THR A 25 -13.10 4.49 22.60
C THR A 25 -14.15 5.24 21.80
N LEU A 26 -15.37 5.35 22.35
CA LEU A 26 -16.42 6.18 21.74
C LEU A 26 -15.96 7.63 21.58
N GLU A 27 -15.24 8.16 22.57
CA GLU A 27 -14.67 9.51 22.52
C GLU A 27 -13.71 9.69 21.34
N ALA A 28 -12.84 8.73 21.06
CA ALA A 28 -11.92 8.79 19.91
C ALA A 28 -12.68 8.78 18.58
N LEU A 29 -13.70 7.92 18.47
CA LEU A 29 -14.56 7.86 17.28
C LEU A 29 -15.35 9.15 17.09
N ASP A 30 -15.94 9.70 18.15
CA ASP A 30 -16.75 10.93 18.09
C ASP A 30 -15.88 12.17 17.78
N ALA A 31 -14.65 12.23 18.32
CA ALA A 31 -13.73 13.33 18.05
C ALA A 31 -13.39 13.47 16.56
N GLY A 32 -13.26 12.35 15.86
CA GLY A 32 -13.00 12.32 14.41
C GLY A 32 -14.27 12.40 13.57
N PHE A 33 -15.23 11.52 13.86
CA PHE A 33 -16.33 11.19 12.96
C PHE A 33 -17.69 11.73 13.42
N GLY A 34 -17.80 12.29 14.63
CA GLY A 34 -19.08 12.68 15.24
C GLY A 34 -19.84 13.79 14.49
N THR A 35 -19.14 14.62 13.71
CA THR A 35 -19.75 15.65 12.85
C THR A 35 -19.85 15.23 11.38
N THR A 36 -19.37 14.04 11.03
CA THR A 36 -19.36 13.55 9.65
C THR A 36 -20.72 12.97 9.34
N ALA A 37 -21.43 13.56 8.36
CA ALA A 37 -22.81 13.18 8.06
C ALA A 37 -22.93 11.71 7.62
N GLU A 38 -21.97 11.22 6.83
CA GLU A 38 -21.99 9.87 6.27
C GLU A 38 -20.56 9.31 6.12
N PRO A 39 -19.92 8.89 7.22
CA PRO A 39 -18.57 8.33 7.17
C PRO A 39 -18.54 6.92 6.55
N LEU A 40 -19.70 6.30 6.37
CA LEU A 40 -19.88 4.92 5.95
C LEU A 40 -20.66 4.84 4.64
N ARG A 41 -20.45 3.75 3.91
CA ARG A 41 -21.21 3.39 2.72
C ARG A 41 -21.76 1.98 2.88
N PRO A 42 -22.83 1.60 2.17
CA PRO A 42 -23.27 0.21 2.16
C PRO A 42 -22.11 -0.74 1.85
N GLY A 43 -22.03 -1.84 2.60
CA GLY A 43 -21.03 -2.89 2.38
C GLY A 43 -21.12 -3.49 0.97
N VAL A 44 -19.99 -4.03 0.50
CA VAL A 44 -19.87 -4.59 -0.85
C VAL A 44 -20.27 -6.08 -0.89
N ASP A 45 -20.83 -6.53 -2.02
CA ASP A 45 -21.04 -7.96 -2.27
C ASP A 45 -19.67 -8.69 -2.31
N PRO A 46 -19.49 -9.81 -1.59
CA PRO A 46 -18.27 -10.62 -1.63
C PRO A 46 -17.81 -11.03 -3.05
N ARG A 47 -18.73 -11.09 -4.02
CA ARG A 47 -18.43 -11.38 -5.43
C ARG A 47 -17.65 -10.26 -6.09
N GLU A 48 -17.87 -9.01 -5.72
CA GLU A 48 -17.10 -7.87 -6.24
C GLU A 48 -15.67 -7.89 -5.70
N ILE A 49 -15.49 -8.24 -4.43
CA ILE A 49 -14.18 -8.49 -3.82
C ILE A 49 -13.47 -9.61 -4.58
N ALA A 50 -14.15 -10.74 -4.81
CA ALA A 50 -13.57 -11.87 -5.56
C ALA A 50 -13.21 -11.49 -7.00
N ALA A 51 -14.02 -10.66 -7.67
CA ALA A 51 -13.74 -10.15 -9.01
C ALA A 51 -12.51 -9.22 -9.02
N TRP A 52 -12.37 -8.37 -8.01
CA TRP A 52 -11.19 -7.54 -7.80
C TRP A 52 -9.93 -8.40 -7.62
N GLU A 53 -9.98 -9.39 -6.73
CA GLU A 53 -8.85 -10.30 -6.47
C GLU A 53 -8.47 -11.10 -7.71
N HIS A 54 -9.45 -11.56 -8.48
CA HIS A 54 -9.22 -12.27 -9.74
C HIS A 54 -8.56 -11.35 -10.78
N ARG A 55 -9.06 -10.12 -10.94
CA ARG A 55 -8.51 -9.13 -11.87
C ARG A 55 -7.05 -8.79 -11.58
N HIS A 56 -6.72 -8.62 -10.31
CA HIS A 56 -5.41 -8.14 -9.88
C HIS A 56 -4.42 -9.26 -9.53
N GLY A 57 -4.89 -10.50 -9.36
CA GLY A 57 -4.04 -11.65 -9.01
C GLY A 57 -3.59 -11.68 -7.55
N TYR A 58 -4.10 -10.78 -6.71
CA TYR A 58 -3.79 -10.70 -5.28
C TYR A 58 -5.02 -10.96 -4.42
N ARG A 59 -4.80 -11.56 -3.25
CA ARG A 59 -5.85 -11.70 -2.22
C ARG A 59 -5.80 -10.50 -1.28
N LEU A 60 -6.95 -9.94 -0.95
CA LEU A 60 -7.04 -8.90 0.06
C LEU A 60 -6.88 -9.51 1.46
N PRO A 61 -6.25 -8.78 2.41
CA PRO A 61 -6.18 -9.20 3.81
C PRO A 61 -7.58 -9.45 4.38
N ALA A 62 -7.70 -10.43 5.30
CA ALA A 62 -8.99 -10.81 5.87
C ALA A 62 -9.71 -9.62 6.54
N GLY A 63 -8.99 -8.78 7.31
CA GLY A 63 -9.57 -7.58 7.91
C GLY A 63 -10.08 -6.56 6.89
N LEU A 64 -9.37 -6.34 5.77
CA LEU A 64 -9.84 -5.42 4.73
C LEU A 64 -11.08 -5.98 4.02
N ARG A 65 -11.11 -7.29 3.73
CA ARG A 65 -12.30 -7.94 3.18
C ARG A 65 -13.51 -7.80 4.10
N ALA A 66 -13.33 -8.09 5.39
CA ALA A 66 -14.37 -7.96 6.41
C ALA A 66 -14.86 -6.52 6.52
N TRP A 67 -13.95 -5.55 6.52
CA TRP A 67 -14.31 -4.12 6.53
C TRP A 67 -15.16 -3.76 5.31
N LEU A 68 -14.72 -4.10 4.10
CA LEU A 68 -15.43 -3.76 2.86
C LEU A 68 -16.84 -4.38 2.80
N MET A 69 -17.03 -5.58 3.36
CA MET A 69 -18.34 -6.22 3.48
C MET A 69 -19.28 -5.48 4.45
N LEU A 70 -18.74 -4.72 5.40
CA LEU A 70 -19.50 -3.91 6.36
C LEU A 70 -19.70 -2.48 5.85
N SER A 71 -18.65 -1.88 5.29
CA SER A 71 -18.67 -0.55 4.68
C SER A 71 -17.74 -0.48 3.49
N ASN A 72 -18.28 -0.18 2.30
CA ASN A 72 -17.51 -0.01 1.08
C ASN A 72 -16.76 1.34 1.06
N GLY A 73 -15.75 1.44 1.92
CA GLY A 73 -14.96 2.64 2.19
C GLY A 73 -15.17 3.18 3.61
N LEU A 74 -14.36 4.17 3.97
CA LEU A 74 -14.45 4.95 5.20
C LEU A 74 -14.12 6.40 4.86
N TYR A 75 -14.97 7.34 5.28
CA TYR A 75 -14.91 8.72 4.81
C TYR A 75 -14.83 9.73 5.96
N LEU A 76 -14.03 10.77 5.74
CA LEU A 76 -14.01 11.96 6.59
C LEU A 76 -14.12 13.22 5.74
N ARG A 77 -12.99 13.77 5.28
CA ARG A 77 -12.93 14.82 4.24
C ARG A 77 -12.76 14.23 2.83
N GLY A 78 -12.25 13.02 2.78
CA GLY A 78 -12.08 12.18 1.60
C GLY A 78 -12.13 10.71 2.01
N PRO A 79 -11.89 9.78 1.08
CA PRO A 79 -11.80 8.35 1.38
C PRO A 79 -10.53 8.05 2.19
N ILE A 80 -10.70 7.84 3.49
CA ILE A 80 -9.67 7.24 4.34
C ILE A 80 -9.40 5.81 3.89
N ILE A 81 -10.48 5.08 3.59
CA ILE A 81 -10.46 3.80 2.89
C ILE A 81 -11.30 4.00 1.63
N HIS A 82 -10.71 3.72 0.48
CA HIS A 82 -11.37 3.72 -0.81
C HIS A 82 -12.43 2.62 -0.89
N PRO A 83 -13.51 2.85 -1.66
CA PRO A 83 -14.37 1.74 -2.07
C PRO A 83 -13.58 0.75 -2.92
N ILE A 84 -14.03 -0.50 -2.99
CA ILE A 84 -13.32 -1.58 -3.72
C ILE A 84 -12.99 -1.21 -5.19
N SER A 85 -13.84 -0.40 -5.82
CA SER A 85 -13.67 0.05 -7.20
C SER A 85 -12.53 1.06 -7.39
N ALA A 86 -12.09 1.70 -6.32
CA ALA A 86 -11.01 2.68 -6.30
C ALA A 86 -9.73 2.17 -5.62
N ILE A 87 -9.77 1.01 -4.95
CA ILE A 87 -8.55 0.31 -4.55
C ILE A 87 -7.89 -0.22 -5.83
N GLY A 88 -6.81 0.43 -6.25
CA GLY A 88 -6.13 0.13 -7.51
C GLY A 88 -4.61 0.17 -7.35
N PRO A 89 -3.85 -0.17 -8.42
CA PRO A 89 -2.40 -0.03 -8.41
C PRO A 89 -2.02 1.36 -7.92
N MET A 90 -1.11 1.43 -6.95
CA MET A 90 -0.66 2.70 -6.38
C MET A 90 -0.10 3.60 -7.48
N ILE A 91 -0.25 4.92 -7.31
CA ILE A 91 0.46 5.92 -8.10
C ILE A 91 1.58 6.51 -7.22
N ILE A 92 2.79 6.63 -7.77
CA ILE A 92 3.93 7.20 -7.06
C ILE A 92 3.79 8.73 -7.01
N PHE A 93 3.54 9.28 -5.82
CA PHE A 93 3.45 10.73 -5.58
C PHE A 93 4.74 11.37 -5.05
N SER A 94 5.67 10.56 -4.55
CA SER A 94 6.98 11.03 -4.08
C SER A 94 8.09 10.10 -4.56
N ARG A 95 9.33 10.60 -4.61
CA ARG A 95 10.47 9.82 -5.10
C ARG A 95 10.84 8.74 -4.08
N ILE A 96 10.72 7.47 -4.46
CA ILE A 96 11.23 6.34 -3.68
C ILE A 96 12.65 6.03 -4.17
N HIS A 97 13.61 6.00 -3.25
CA HIS A 97 15.00 5.74 -3.59
C HIS A 97 15.18 4.33 -4.17
N ASP A 98 15.98 4.19 -5.22
CA ASP A 98 16.24 2.94 -5.95
C ASP A 98 15.03 2.20 -6.54
N LEU A 99 13.84 2.79 -6.52
CA LEU A 99 12.67 2.25 -7.19
C LEU A 99 12.53 2.87 -8.58
N MET A 100 12.72 2.04 -9.61
CA MET A 100 12.53 2.44 -11.01
C MET A 100 11.18 1.94 -11.54
N VAL A 101 10.86 0.68 -11.27
CA VAL A 101 9.59 0.06 -11.68
C VAL A 101 8.81 -0.33 -10.43
N GLN A 102 7.63 0.24 -10.26
CA GLN A 102 6.77 -0.02 -9.11
C GLN A 102 6.40 -1.52 -9.01
N PRO A 103 6.37 -2.10 -7.79
CA PRO A 103 5.81 -3.44 -7.62
C PRO A 103 4.32 -3.47 -7.95
N GLU A 104 3.89 -4.47 -8.70
CA GLU A 104 2.48 -4.68 -9.07
C GLU A 104 1.59 -5.03 -7.86
N SER A 105 2.21 -5.43 -6.75
CA SER A 105 1.55 -5.77 -5.49
C SER A 105 1.20 -4.58 -4.63
N TRP A 106 1.58 -3.36 -5.04
CA TRP A 106 1.33 -2.14 -4.29
C TRP A 106 0.01 -1.51 -4.72
N PHE A 107 -0.93 -1.46 -3.77
CA PHE A 107 -2.27 -0.93 -4.00
C PHE A 107 -2.54 0.26 -3.11
N GLU A 108 -3.23 1.26 -3.64
CA GLU A 108 -3.73 2.40 -2.88
C GLU A 108 -4.98 1.99 -2.08
N LEU A 109 -4.92 2.15 -0.76
CA LEU A 109 -6.02 1.92 0.18
C LEU A 109 -6.89 3.15 0.37
N GLY A 110 -6.33 4.35 0.30
CA GLY A 110 -7.05 5.59 0.60
C GLY A 110 -6.15 6.81 0.64
N ASN A 111 -6.77 7.98 0.74
CA ASN A 111 -6.10 9.26 0.86
C ASN A 111 -6.80 10.08 1.96
N PRO A 112 -6.45 9.84 3.24
CA PRO A 112 -7.12 10.46 4.38
C PRO A 112 -6.98 11.99 4.39
N ASN A 113 -5.82 12.55 3.99
CA ASN A 113 -5.62 13.99 3.85
C ASN A 113 -4.35 14.39 3.06
N VAL A 114 -3.15 14.14 3.62
CA VAL A 114 -1.86 14.57 3.05
C VAL A 114 -1.21 13.44 2.27
N GLU A 115 -1.20 12.23 2.83
CA GLU A 115 -0.47 11.11 2.26
C GLU A 115 -1.40 10.01 1.78
N THR A 116 -1.07 9.43 0.63
CA THR A 116 -1.74 8.23 0.14
C THR A 116 -1.29 7.03 0.96
N ILE A 117 -2.26 6.27 1.47
CA ILE A 117 -2.04 5.03 2.19
C ILE A 117 -2.09 3.87 1.21
N CYS A 118 -1.09 3.02 1.29
CA CYS A 118 -0.89 1.90 0.39
C CYS A 118 -0.67 0.61 1.16
N ILE A 119 -0.89 -0.52 0.49
CA ILE A 119 -0.64 -1.86 1.01
C ILE A 119 0.21 -2.65 0.02
N ASP A 120 1.15 -3.44 0.54
CA ASP A 120 1.92 -4.37 -0.27
C ASP A 120 1.41 -5.80 -0.10
N LEU A 121 0.82 -6.35 -1.16
CA LEU A 121 0.22 -7.69 -1.15
C LEU A 121 1.19 -8.82 -1.53
N ALA A 122 2.48 -8.54 -1.79
CA ALA A 122 3.43 -9.56 -2.23
C ALA A 122 4.04 -10.38 -1.09
N TYR A 123 4.05 -9.87 0.13
CA TYR A 123 4.68 -10.55 1.26
C TYR A 123 3.92 -10.33 2.58
N ARG A 124 4.20 -11.20 3.56
CA ARG A 124 3.72 -11.05 4.93
C ARG A 124 4.82 -10.50 5.82
N TRP A 125 4.51 -9.45 6.55
CA TRP A 125 5.36 -8.85 7.56
C TRP A 125 5.55 -9.81 8.75
N PRO A 126 6.77 -9.95 9.30
CA PRO A 126 6.99 -10.76 10.50
C PRO A 126 6.12 -10.32 11.69
N GLY A 127 5.28 -11.23 12.19
CA GLY A 127 4.34 -10.91 13.28
C GLY A 127 3.14 -10.06 12.86
N GLY A 128 2.88 -9.94 11.55
CA GLY A 128 1.73 -9.22 10.99
C GLY A 128 1.13 -9.92 9.77
N SER A 129 0.55 -9.13 8.87
CA SER A 129 -0.04 -9.57 7.62
C SER A 129 0.64 -8.81 6.48
N TYR A 130 -0.13 -8.23 5.56
CA TYR A 130 0.38 -7.37 4.50
C TYR A 130 0.64 -5.97 5.06
N PRO A 131 1.87 -5.43 4.94
CA PRO A 131 2.22 -4.15 5.55
C PRO A 131 1.53 -2.99 4.85
N VAL A 132 1.17 -2.00 5.65
CA VAL A 132 0.59 -0.73 5.22
C VAL A 132 1.65 0.35 5.32
N PHE A 133 1.76 1.17 4.28
CA PHE A 133 2.78 2.20 4.15
C PHE A 133 2.19 3.48 3.53
N THR A 134 2.88 4.61 3.70
CA THR A 134 2.53 5.85 3.00
C THR A 134 3.36 5.99 1.73
N SER A 135 2.80 6.59 0.68
CA SER A 135 3.55 6.90 -0.55
C SER A 135 4.56 8.04 -0.39
N GLY A 136 4.59 8.69 0.77
CA GLY A 136 5.16 10.03 0.93
C GLY A 136 4.40 11.10 0.14
N ASP A 137 4.76 12.36 0.37
CA ASP A 137 4.25 13.52 -0.33
C ASP A 137 5.35 14.57 -0.50
N ALA A 138 5.58 14.98 -1.75
CA ALA A 138 6.63 15.94 -2.08
C ALA A 138 6.33 17.35 -1.52
N VAL A 139 5.05 17.71 -1.38
CA VAL A 139 4.64 19.03 -0.90
C VAL A 139 4.95 19.20 0.59
N SER A 140 4.57 18.22 1.41
CA SER A 140 4.86 18.14 2.84
C SER A 140 6.28 17.63 3.15
N ARG A 141 7.02 17.18 2.13
CA ARG A 141 8.37 16.61 2.22
C ARG A 141 8.44 15.35 3.07
N SER A 142 7.33 14.64 3.18
CA SER A 142 7.27 13.36 3.86
C SER A 142 7.82 12.27 2.94
N VAL A 143 8.56 11.33 3.53
CA VAL A 143 9.15 10.21 2.78
C VAL A 143 8.26 8.96 2.90
N PRO A 144 8.24 8.10 1.86
CA PRO A 144 7.57 6.81 1.92
C PRO A 144 8.06 5.99 3.12
N ARG A 145 7.13 5.43 3.90
CA ARG A 145 7.46 4.67 5.12
C ARG A 145 6.37 3.70 5.51
N ILE A 146 6.76 2.57 6.09
CA ILE A 146 5.83 1.56 6.58
C ILE A 146 5.27 2.01 7.92
N ILE A 147 3.95 2.12 8.02
CA ILE A 147 3.25 2.67 9.18
C ILE A 147 2.50 1.61 9.99
N ALA A 148 2.28 0.42 9.42
CA ALA A 148 1.73 -0.72 10.16
C ALA A 148 2.10 -2.05 9.50
N ARG A 149 2.05 -3.13 10.29
CA ARG A 149 2.36 -4.51 9.85
C ARG A 149 1.15 -5.21 9.26
N SER A 150 -0.05 -4.66 9.44
CA SER A 150 -1.29 -5.16 8.86
C SER A 150 -2.33 -4.06 8.69
N PHE A 151 -3.37 -4.34 7.91
CA PHE A 151 -4.54 -3.47 7.77
C PHE A 151 -5.25 -3.26 9.11
N GLU A 152 -5.37 -4.30 9.92
CA GLU A 152 -6.04 -4.25 11.22
C GLU A 152 -5.28 -3.34 12.20
N GLU A 153 -3.95 -3.48 12.27
CA GLU A 153 -3.10 -2.61 13.09
C GLU A 153 -3.25 -1.14 12.65
N TRP A 154 -3.16 -0.87 11.35
CA TRP A 154 -3.34 0.48 10.82
C TRP A 154 -4.72 1.06 11.11
N LEU A 155 -5.79 0.31 10.85
CA LEU A 155 -7.16 0.82 11.01
C LEU A 155 -7.49 1.06 12.49
N LEU A 156 -7.07 0.19 13.40
CA LEU A 156 -7.28 0.42 14.83
C LEU A 156 -6.56 1.69 15.28
N ASP A 157 -5.27 1.81 14.98
CA ASP A 157 -4.47 2.96 15.40
C ASP A 157 -5.01 4.27 14.80
N LEU A 158 -5.46 4.24 13.55
CA LEU A 158 -6.14 5.36 12.92
C LEU A 158 -7.44 5.75 13.67
N LEU A 159 -8.26 4.76 14.05
CA LEU A 159 -9.52 5.01 14.77
C LEU A 159 -9.28 5.52 16.20
N HIS A 160 -8.25 5.03 16.90
CA HIS A 160 -7.82 5.59 18.20
C HIS A 160 -7.42 7.05 18.10
N HIS A 161 -6.89 7.46 16.95
CA HIS A 161 -6.51 8.83 16.66
C HIS A 161 -7.60 9.63 15.92
N GLY A 162 -8.84 9.14 15.91
CA GLY A 162 -9.98 9.86 15.32
C GLY A 162 -9.85 10.11 13.82
N GLY A 163 -9.21 9.21 13.08
CA GLY A 163 -9.03 9.36 11.63
C GLY A 163 -7.88 10.29 11.23
N ARG A 164 -7.08 10.78 12.18
CA ARG A 164 -5.95 11.68 11.93
C ARG A 164 -4.72 10.90 11.45
N GLU A 165 -3.96 11.52 10.55
CA GLU A 165 -2.65 11.06 10.08
C GLU A 165 -1.57 11.23 11.17
N HIS A 166 -1.70 10.49 12.27
CA HIS A 166 -0.81 10.59 13.43
C HIS A 166 0.65 10.19 13.10
N TRP A 167 0.87 9.48 11.99
CA TRP A 167 2.21 9.18 11.45
C TRP A 167 2.96 10.39 10.90
N LEU A 168 2.37 11.59 10.95
CA LEU A 168 3.04 12.87 10.72
C LEU A 168 3.54 13.52 12.02
N ASP A 169 3.23 12.95 13.19
CA ASP A 169 3.68 13.47 14.47
C ASP A 169 5.18 13.27 14.64
N SER A 170 5.87 14.26 15.25
CA SER A 170 7.32 14.25 15.44
C SER A 170 7.89 13.06 16.25
N GLY A 171 7.03 12.32 16.94
CA GLY A 171 7.41 11.14 17.73
C GLY A 171 7.00 9.80 17.11
N PHE A 172 6.41 9.81 15.91
CA PHE A 172 6.03 8.58 15.23
C PHE A 172 7.27 7.76 14.86
N VAL A 173 7.21 6.45 15.08
CA VAL A 173 8.29 5.52 14.75
C VAL A 173 7.80 4.63 13.62
N ASP A 174 8.35 4.84 12.42
CA ASP A 174 8.06 3.98 11.27
C ASP A 174 8.75 2.61 11.38
N LEU A 175 8.30 1.68 10.53
CA LEU A 175 8.82 0.32 10.43
C LEU A 175 9.86 0.16 9.31
N GLY A 176 10.31 1.28 8.72
CA GLY A 176 11.30 1.35 7.66
C GLY A 176 10.76 1.68 6.28
N ASP A 177 11.65 1.60 5.29
CA ASP A 177 11.38 1.91 3.89
C ASP A 177 10.57 0.79 3.20
N PRO A 178 9.46 1.11 2.52
CA PRO A 178 8.59 0.12 1.89
C PRO A 178 9.27 -0.66 0.76
N TRP A 179 10.16 -0.02 0.00
CA TRP A 179 10.87 -0.67 -1.09
C TRP A 179 11.96 -1.62 -0.59
N GLN A 180 12.75 -1.20 0.40
CA GLN A 180 13.77 -2.06 1.01
C GLN A 180 13.14 -3.27 1.71
N ALA A 181 12.00 -3.07 2.37
CA ALA A 181 11.25 -4.19 2.95
C ALA A 181 10.68 -5.12 1.87
N HIS A 182 10.09 -4.60 0.80
CA HIS A 182 9.63 -5.40 -0.33
C HIS A 182 10.76 -6.28 -0.85
N ARG A 183 11.91 -5.70 -1.24
CA ARG A 183 13.07 -6.45 -1.72
C ARG A 183 13.56 -7.54 -0.78
N ARG A 184 13.46 -7.30 0.54
CA ARG A 184 13.91 -8.23 1.57
C ARG A 184 12.98 -9.44 1.69
N TYR A 185 11.67 -9.23 1.58
CA TYR A 185 10.67 -10.25 1.90
C TYR A 185 10.02 -10.88 0.67
N THR A 186 10.15 -10.30 -0.52
CA THR A 186 9.65 -10.88 -1.77
C THR A 186 10.72 -11.71 -2.48
N PRO A 187 10.33 -12.80 -3.16
CA PRO A 187 11.25 -13.50 -4.05
C PRO A 187 11.73 -12.57 -5.16
N GLN A 188 13.03 -12.64 -5.46
CA GLN A 188 13.61 -11.88 -6.57
C GLN A 188 12.94 -12.30 -7.89
N PRO A 189 12.50 -11.36 -8.74
CA PRO A 189 11.94 -11.67 -10.05
C PRO A 189 12.94 -12.49 -10.89
N GLY A 190 12.49 -13.63 -11.40
CA GLY A 190 13.30 -14.45 -12.29
C GLY A 190 13.59 -13.73 -13.61
N LEU A 191 14.81 -13.88 -14.13
CA LEU A 191 15.18 -13.36 -15.45
C LEU A 191 15.23 -14.50 -16.47
N PRO A 192 14.44 -14.44 -17.56
CA PRO A 192 14.51 -15.44 -18.63
C PRO A 192 15.92 -15.57 -19.20
N ASP A 193 16.34 -16.78 -19.55
CA ASP A 193 17.72 -17.05 -20.01
C ASP A 193 18.12 -16.22 -21.24
N ARG A 194 17.15 -15.92 -22.12
CA ARG A 194 17.36 -15.02 -23.28
C ARG A 194 17.72 -13.57 -22.90
N LEU A 195 17.34 -13.12 -21.70
CA LEU A 195 17.58 -11.75 -21.22
C LEU A 195 18.84 -11.63 -20.35
N ARG A 196 19.33 -12.73 -19.77
CA ARG A 196 20.54 -12.72 -18.92
C ARG A 196 21.76 -12.05 -19.56
N PRO A 197 22.06 -12.22 -20.87
CA PRO A 197 23.20 -11.54 -21.50
C PRO A 197 23.12 -10.00 -21.49
N PHE A 198 21.91 -9.45 -21.38
CA PHE A 198 21.67 -8.00 -21.41
C PHE A 198 21.75 -7.34 -20.04
N ALA A 199 21.67 -8.12 -18.94
CA ALA A 199 21.66 -7.60 -17.58
C ALA A 199 22.87 -6.70 -17.24
N ARG A 200 24.05 -7.02 -17.77
CA ARG A 200 25.25 -6.18 -17.58
C ARG A 200 25.28 -4.93 -18.45
N GLN A 201 24.64 -4.99 -19.63
CA GLN A 201 24.64 -3.89 -20.60
C GLN A 201 23.62 -2.81 -20.23
N ILE A 202 22.51 -3.22 -19.61
CA ILE A 202 21.41 -2.31 -19.27
C ILE A 202 21.68 -1.54 -17.97
N LEU A 203 22.49 -2.09 -17.05
CA LEU A 203 22.75 -1.47 -15.74
C LEU A 203 23.29 -0.02 -15.84
N PRO A 204 24.30 0.29 -16.68
CA PRO A 204 24.75 1.69 -16.85
C PRO A 204 23.67 2.61 -17.44
N LEU A 205 22.83 2.09 -18.34
CA LEU A 205 21.73 2.86 -18.96
C LEU A 205 20.64 3.18 -17.94
N MET A 206 20.33 2.22 -17.08
CA MET A 206 19.40 2.36 -15.97
C MET A 206 19.92 3.40 -14.95
N GLN A 207 21.20 3.34 -14.59
CA GLN A 207 21.85 4.33 -13.70
C GLN A 207 21.86 5.75 -14.30
N ALA A 208 22.07 5.85 -15.61
CA ALA A 208 22.00 7.10 -16.35
C ALA A 208 20.56 7.60 -16.59
N ARG A 209 19.54 6.85 -16.15
CA ARG A 209 18.11 7.15 -16.36
C ARG A 209 17.75 7.36 -17.84
N VAL A 210 18.33 6.55 -18.72
CA VAL A 210 17.95 6.51 -20.13
C VAL A 210 16.51 5.98 -20.24
N GLU A 211 15.71 6.58 -21.11
CA GLU A 211 14.32 6.19 -21.33
C GLU A 211 14.20 4.73 -21.79
N GLU A 212 13.23 3.98 -21.24
CA GLU A 212 13.06 2.54 -21.54
C GLU A 212 12.90 2.25 -23.03
N ARG A 213 12.22 3.15 -23.76
CA ARG A 213 12.03 3.04 -25.21
C ARG A 213 13.35 3.17 -25.98
N GLU A 214 14.25 4.02 -25.51
CA GLU A 214 15.57 4.20 -26.13
C GLU A 214 16.45 2.98 -25.85
N ILE A 215 16.44 2.48 -24.61
CA ILE A 215 17.13 1.23 -24.23
C ILE A 215 16.66 0.06 -25.10
N ALA A 216 15.34 -0.08 -25.26
CA ALA A 216 14.73 -1.12 -26.09
C ALA A 216 15.25 -1.03 -27.54
N GLN A 217 15.31 0.17 -28.11
CA GLN A 217 15.82 0.39 -29.46
C GLN A 217 17.32 0.05 -29.59
N VAL A 218 18.15 0.51 -28.64
CA VAL A 218 19.60 0.30 -28.67
C VAL A 218 19.97 -1.17 -28.49
N LEU A 219 19.26 -1.89 -27.64
CA LEU A 219 19.56 -3.30 -27.32
C LEU A 219 18.78 -4.29 -28.21
N GLY A 220 17.91 -3.81 -29.11
CA GLY A 220 17.06 -4.67 -29.93
C GLY A 220 16.06 -5.49 -29.11
N LEU A 221 15.57 -4.93 -28.01
CA LEU A 221 14.65 -5.55 -27.05
C LEU A 221 13.23 -4.99 -27.19
N THR A 222 12.25 -5.71 -26.66
CA THR A 222 10.90 -5.16 -26.49
C THR A 222 10.82 -4.31 -25.21
N HIS A 223 9.79 -3.46 -25.09
CA HIS A 223 9.52 -2.73 -23.85
C HIS A 223 9.37 -3.67 -22.64
N GLY A 224 8.61 -4.77 -22.80
CA GLY A 224 8.44 -5.76 -21.74
C GLY A 224 9.75 -6.44 -21.33
N ASP A 225 10.70 -6.62 -22.26
CA ASP A 225 12.01 -7.15 -21.93
C ASP A 225 12.85 -6.19 -21.08
N VAL A 226 12.79 -4.89 -21.41
CA VAL A 226 13.45 -3.83 -20.64
C VAL A 226 12.86 -3.74 -19.24
N GLU A 227 11.54 -3.77 -19.12
CA GLU A 227 10.85 -3.75 -17.82
C GLU A 227 11.22 -4.98 -16.97
N LEU A 228 11.25 -6.19 -17.55
CA LEU A 228 11.69 -7.40 -16.85
C LEU A 228 13.14 -7.31 -16.35
N LEU A 229 14.03 -6.73 -17.17
CA LEU A 229 15.41 -6.48 -16.78
C LEU A 229 15.49 -5.46 -15.63
N PHE A 230 14.74 -4.36 -15.71
CA PHE A 230 14.68 -3.35 -14.65
C PHE A 230 14.17 -3.95 -13.35
N ARG A 231 13.05 -4.67 -13.39
CA ARG A 231 12.46 -5.37 -12.24
C ARG A 231 13.47 -6.33 -11.62
N HIS A 232 14.18 -7.13 -12.42
CA HIS A 232 15.21 -8.03 -11.90
C HIS A 232 16.37 -7.27 -11.25
N LEU A 233 16.95 -6.29 -11.96
CA LEU A 233 18.14 -5.57 -11.51
C LEU A 233 17.90 -4.74 -10.25
N GLN A 234 16.74 -4.09 -10.13
CA GLN A 234 16.41 -3.35 -8.90
C GLN A 234 16.25 -4.24 -7.67
N HIS A 235 15.98 -5.53 -7.85
CA HIS A 235 15.98 -6.48 -6.73
C HIS A 235 17.39 -6.96 -6.39
N VAL A 236 18.22 -7.31 -7.38
CA VAL A 236 19.51 -7.99 -7.15
C VAL A 236 20.71 -7.06 -6.97
N VAL A 237 20.66 -5.84 -7.49
CA VAL A 237 21.75 -4.86 -7.38
C VAL A 237 21.45 -3.91 -6.22
N PRO A 238 22.33 -3.83 -5.20
CA PRO A 238 22.25 -2.77 -4.18
C PRO A 238 22.56 -1.41 -4.82
N ASP A 239 21.89 -0.34 -4.37
CA ASP A 239 22.23 1.06 -4.67
C ASP A 239 22.36 1.39 -6.17
N LEU A 240 21.22 1.41 -6.87
CA LEU A 240 21.16 1.69 -8.31
C LEU A 240 21.30 3.17 -8.67
N THR A 241 21.37 4.03 -7.68
CA THR A 241 21.55 5.46 -7.87
C THR A 241 23.04 5.80 -7.93
N PRO A 242 23.52 6.55 -8.94
CA PRO A 242 24.85 7.12 -8.87
C PRO A 242 24.92 8.09 -7.69
N SER A 243 25.90 7.87 -6.81
CA SER A 243 26.31 8.77 -5.72
C SER A 243 26.70 10.16 -6.22
#